data_AF-A0AAD2XW17-F1
#
_entry.id   AF-A0AAD2XW17-F1
#
_cell.length_a   1.000
_cell.length_b   1.000
_cell.length_c   1.000
_cell.angle_alpha   90.00
_cell.angle_beta   90.00
_cell.angle_gamma   90.00
#
_symmetry.space_group_name_H-M   'P 1'
#
loop_
_entity.id
_entity.type
_entity.pdbx_description
1 polymer ?
#
loop_
_entity_poly.entity_id
_entity_poly.type
_entity_poly.pdbx_seq_one_letter_code
_entity_poly.pdbx_strand_id
1 'polypeptide(L)'
;MPTGYESTPHGEKAVSAEDVELAELRAAKARERAARAGLSAARSFEESAVQHERVAKTQDWTVQQGVPEVDMHRASAIKHRQAAAEDRKLAERKRRESAADLASPASASD
;
A
#
# COMPACT_ATOMS: atom_id res chain seq x y z
N MET A 1 19.68 24.31 55.28
CA MET A 1 19.55 25.25 54.14
C MET A 1 20.80 25.12 53.27
N PRO A 2 20.67 25.17 51.94
CA PRO A 2 21.13 24.10 51.05
C PRO A 2 22.32 24.50 50.18
N THR A 3 23.12 23.52 49.72
CA THR A 3 23.83 23.64 48.45
C THR A 3 23.39 22.45 47.61
N GLY A 4 22.53 22.73 46.65
CA GLY A 4 21.94 21.74 45.77
C GLY A 4 23.03 20.95 45.08
N TYR A 5 22.90 19.63 45.13
CA TYR A 5 23.52 18.78 44.14
C TYR A 5 22.82 19.15 42.83
N GLU A 6 23.48 19.96 42.00
CA GLU A 6 23.07 20.15 40.62
C GLU A 6 22.99 18.76 40.00
N SER A 7 21.76 18.31 39.80
CA SER A 7 21.47 17.15 39.00
C SER A 7 21.89 17.54 37.59
N THR A 8 23.11 17.23 37.20
CA THR A 8 23.55 17.34 35.81
C THR A 8 22.49 16.63 34.96
N PRO A 9 21.87 17.30 33.97
CA PRO A 9 20.96 16.60 33.08
C PRO A 9 21.78 15.46 32.48
N HIS A 10 21.31 14.22 32.62
CA HIS A 10 21.97 13.07 32.02
C HIS A 10 22.27 13.40 30.56
N GLY A 11 23.57 13.55 30.27
CA GLY A 11 24.05 14.15 29.03
C GLY A 11 23.42 13.45 27.84
N GLU A 12 22.73 14.23 27.02
CA GLU A 12 22.39 13.82 25.67
C GLU A 12 23.71 13.42 24.99
N LYS A 13 23.88 12.13 24.70
CA LYS A 13 25.01 11.67 23.89
C LYS A 13 24.93 12.41 22.55
N ALA A 14 26.00 13.12 22.19
CA ALA A 14 26.09 13.75 20.88
C ALA A 14 25.91 12.68 19.80
N VAL A 15 25.01 12.94 18.84
CA VAL A 15 24.78 12.06 17.69
C VAL A 15 26.08 11.96 16.89
N SER A 16 26.57 10.74 16.70
CA SER A 16 27.78 10.48 15.92
C SER A 16 27.46 10.30 14.43
N ALA A 17 28.48 10.39 13.58
CA ALA A 17 28.34 10.04 12.16
C ALA A 17 27.88 8.58 11.98
N GLU A 18 28.36 7.67 12.84
CA GLU A 18 27.97 6.25 12.83
C GLU A 18 26.48 6.06 13.13
N ASP A 19 25.91 6.88 14.03
CA ASP A 19 24.47 6.87 14.33
C ASP A 19 23.64 7.31 13.11
N VAL A 20 24.11 8.29 12.35
CA VAL A 20 23.47 8.77 11.11
C VAL A 20 23.51 7.69 10.04
N GLU A 21 24.68 7.11 9.76
CA GLU A 21 24.84 6.02 8.78
C GLU A 21 23.93 4.82 9.11
N LEU A 22 23.87 4.42 10.38
CA LEU A 22 23.00 3.33 10.82
C LEU A 22 21.51 3.69 10.65
N ALA A 23 21.12 4.92 10.92
CA ALA A 23 19.76 5.40 10.71
C ALA A 23 19.39 5.40 9.23
N GLU A 24 20.28 5.85 8.35
CA GLU A 24 20.09 5.84 6.90
C GLU A 24 19.95 4.42 6.35
N LEU A 25 20.81 3.50 6.77
CA LEU A 25 20.73 2.08 6.40
C LEU A 25 19.41 1.44 6.86
N ARG A 26 18.94 1.77 8.07
CA ARG A 26 17.65 1.28 8.57
C ARG A 26 16.49 1.85 7.77
N ALA A 27 16.54 3.14 7.44
CA ALA A 27 15.53 3.79 6.61
C ALA A 27 15.50 3.18 5.20
N ALA A 28 16.65 2.87 4.61
CA ALA A 28 16.77 2.16 3.33
C ALA A 28 16.04 0.82 3.35
N LYS A 29 16.36 -0.03 4.34
CA LYS A 29 15.73 -1.34 4.51
C LYS A 29 14.23 -1.24 4.82
N ALA A 30 13.79 -0.18 5.50
CA ALA A 30 12.37 0.04 5.76
C ALA A 30 11.62 0.39 4.47
N ARG A 31 12.17 1.28 3.63
CA ARG A 31 11.60 1.63 2.32
C ARG A 31 11.53 0.42 1.38
N GLU A 32 12.59 -0.37 1.31
CA GLU A 32 12.61 -1.59 0.49
C GLU A 32 11.48 -2.57 0.89
N ARG A 33 11.29 -2.79 2.19
CA ARG A 33 10.19 -3.64 2.70
C ARG A 33 8.82 -3.04 2.38
N ALA A 34 8.67 -1.73 2.56
CA ALA A 34 7.42 -1.03 2.23
C ALA A 34 7.08 -1.15 0.74
N ALA A 35 8.07 -1.01 -0.14
CA ALA A 35 7.89 -1.19 -1.58
C ALA A 35 7.47 -2.62 -1.94
N ARG A 36 8.10 -3.64 -1.36
CA ARG A 36 7.70 -5.03 -1.57
C ARG A 36 6.27 -5.31 -1.09
N ALA A 37 5.90 -4.75 0.07
CA ALA A 37 4.52 -4.83 0.56
C ALA A 37 3.54 -4.10 -0.37
N GLY A 38 3.93 -2.95 -0.92
CA GLY A 38 3.15 -2.21 -1.92
C GLY A 38 2.93 -3.01 -3.21
N LEU A 39 3.96 -3.70 -3.72
CA LEU A 39 3.82 -4.61 -4.88
C LEU A 39 2.89 -5.79 -4.59
N SER A 40 2.97 -6.36 -3.38
CA SER A 40 2.04 -7.41 -2.95
C SER A 40 0.60 -6.90 -2.92
N ALA A 41 0.37 -5.72 -2.33
CA ALA A 41 -0.95 -5.07 -2.32
C ALA A 41 -1.47 -4.79 -3.74
N ALA A 42 -0.59 -4.36 -4.66
CA ALA A 42 -0.97 -4.17 -6.06
C ALA A 42 -1.52 -5.46 -6.69
N ARG A 43 -0.86 -6.60 -6.44
CA ARG A 43 -1.32 -7.91 -6.92
C ARG A 43 -2.68 -8.27 -6.35
N SER A 44 -2.89 -8.07 -5.05
CA SER A 44 -4.17 -8.36 -4.40
C SER A 44 -5.31 -7.51 -4.96
N PHE A 45 -5.07 -6.22 -5.25
CA PHE A 45 -6.07 -5.38 -5.91
C PHE A 45 -6.39 -5.89 -7.32
N GLU A 46 -5.42 -6.34 -8.11
CA GLU A 46 -5.71 -6.92 -9.42
C GLU A 46 -6.54 -8.20 -9.34
N GLU A 47 -6.23 -9.07 -8.38
CA GLU A 47 -7.01 -10.28 -8.13
C GLU A 47 -8.44 -9.93 -7.72
N SER A 48 -8.62 -8.94 -6.84
CA SER A 48 -9.93 -8.40 -6.46
C SER A 48 -10.70 -7.86 -7.67
N ALA A 49 -10.04 -7.09 -8.54
CA ALA A 49 -10.64 -6.55 -9.75
C ALA A 49 -11.16 -7.65 -10.69
N VAL A 50 -10.42 -8.76 -10.83
CA VAL A 50 -10.85 -9.92 -11.60
C VAL A 50 -12.10 -10.56 -10.98
N GLN A 51 -12.18 -10.68 -9.66
CA GLN A 51 -13.37 -11.23 -9.00
C GLN A 51 -14.58 -10.33 -9.18
N HIS A 52 -14.42 -9.01 -9.02
CA HIS A 52 -15.48 -8.06 -9.30
C HIS A 52 -15.99 -8.16 -10.75
N GLU A 53 -15.09 -8.25 -11.73
CA GLU A 53 -15.50 -8.44 -13.12
C GLU A 53 -16.22 -9.77 -13.35
N ARG A 54 -15.78 -10.86 -12.71
CA ARG A 54 -16.48 -12.15 -12.75
C ARG A 54 -17.90 -12.04 -12.21
N VAL A 55 -18.10 -11.40 -11.07
CA VAL A 55 -19.45 -11.21 -10.51
C VAL A 55 -20.31 -10.37 -11.44
N ALA A 56 -19.77 -9.29 -12.03
CA ALA A 56 -20.52 -8.49 -12.99
C ALA A 56 -21.00 -9.34 -14.20
N LYS A 57 -20.12 -10.20 -14.74
CA LYS A 57 -20.48 -11.12 -15.83
C LYS A 57 -21.55 -12.13 -15.42
N THR A 58 -21.48 -12.65 -14.19
CA THR A 58 -22.53 -13.52 -13.66
C THR A 58 -23.87 -12.80 -13.58
N GLN A 59 -23.90 -11.55 -13.09
CA GLN A 59 -25.11 -10.73 -13.05
C GLN A 59 -25.71 -10.51 -14.45
N ASP A 60 -24.88 -10.20 -15.45
CA ASP A 60 -25.34 -10.06 -16.85
C ASP A 60 -25.91 -11.36 -17.39
N TRP A 61 -25.24 -12.49 -17.11
CA TRP A 61 -25.69 -13.81 -17.55
C TRP A 61 -27.03 -14.18 -16.91
N THR A 62 -27.22 -13.89 -15.62
CA THR A 62 -28.47 -14.09 -14.89
C THR A 62 -29.62 -13.34 -15.55
N VAL A 63 -29.42 -12.08 -15.98
CA VAL A 63 -30.42 -11.33 -16.76
C VAL A 63 -30.76 -12.02 -18.08
N GLN A 64 -29.76 -12.58 -18.79
CA GLN A 64 -29.99 -13.30 -20.05
C GLN A 64 -30.80 -14.59 -19.85
N GLN A 65 -30.82 -15.16 -18.64
CA GLN A 65 -31.67 -16.31 -18.31
C GLN A 65 -33.14 -15.93 -18.06
N GLY A 66 -33.50 -14.64 -18.12
CA GLY A 66 -34.88 -14.18 -18.00
C GLY A 66 -35.41 -14.14 -16.56
N VAL A 67 -34.52 -14.02 -15.58
CA VAL A 67 -34.91 -13.84 -14.17
C VAL A 67 -35.68 -12.53 -13.95
N PRO A 68 -36.55 -12.45 -12.93
CA PRO A 68 -37.12 -11.18 -12.50
C PRO A 68 -36.03 -10.22 -11.95
N GLU A 69 -36.41 -8.98 -11.64
CA GLU A 69 -35.50 -7.98 -11.03
C GLU A 69 -34.30 -7.57 -11.90
N VAL A 70 -34.49 -7.53 -13.22
CA VAL A 70 -33.47 -7.17 -14.22
C VAL A 70 -32.69 -5.90 -13.86
N ASP A 71 -33.37 -4.86 -13.36
CA ASP A 71 -32.74 -3.60 -13.01
C ASP A 71 -31.79 -3.73 -11.80
N MET A 72 -32.11 -4.58 -10.83
CA MET A 72 -31.24 -4.85 -9.68
C MET A 72 -29.97 -5.58 -10.12
N HIS A 73 -30.10 -6.59 -10.97
CA HIS A 73 -28.96 -7.32 -11.54
C HIS A 73 -28.06 -6.38 -12.37
N ARG A 74 -28.64 -5.54 -13.24
CA ARG A 74 -27.89 -4.54 -14.02
C ARG A 74 -27.18 -3.53 -13.14
N ALA A 75 -27.86 -2.99 -12.13
CA ALA A 75 -27.26 -2.05 -11.18
C ALA A 75 -26.10 -2.70 -10.39
N SER A 76 -26.26 -3.95 -9.97
CA SER A 76 -25.22 -4.75 -9.32
C SER A 76 -24.01 -4.95 -10.23
N ALA A 77 -24.22 -5.34 -11.49
CA ALA A 77 -23.15 -5.50 -12.47
C ALA A 77 -22.35 -4.21 -12.67
N ILE A 78 -23.03 -3.05 -12.76
CA ILE A 78 -22.38 -1.75 -12.87
C ILE A 78 -21.50 -1.47 -11.65
N LYS A 79 -22.00 -1.68 -10.43
CA LYS A 79 -21.23 -1.47 -9.19
C LYS A 79 -19.97 -2.33 -9.14
N HIS A 80 -20.09 -3.60 -9.54
CA HIS A 80 -18.93 -4.49 -9.60
C HIS A 80 -17.92 -4.05 -10.66
N ARG A 81 -18.34 -3.59 -11.84
CA ARG A 81 -17.40 -3.03 -12.83
C ARG A 81 -16.70 -1.77 -12.32
N GLN A 82 -17.42 -0.90 -11.60
CA GLN A 82 -16.84 0.27 -10.96
C GLN A 82 -15.78 -0.12 -9.91
N ALA A 83 -16.10 -1.08 -9.04
CA ALA A 83 -15.15 -1.60 -8.05
C ALA A 83 -13.90 -2.19 -8.72
N ALA A 84 -14.06 -2.98 -9.78
CA ALA A 84 -12.94 -3.52 -10.55
C ALA A 84 -12.05 -2.41 -11.16
N ALA A 85 -12.65 -1.32 -11.64
CA ALA A 85 -11.91 -0.19 -12.18
C ALA A 85 -11.13 0.55 -11.09
N GLU A 86 -11.72 0.75 -9.91
CA GLU A 86 -11.03 1.36 -8.77
C GLU A 86 -9.88 0.49 -8.27
N ASP A 87 -10.08 -0.83 -8.14
CA ASP A 87 -9.02 -1.75 -7.76
C ASP A 87 -7.84 -1.72 -8.74
N ARG A 88 -8.10 -1.64 -10.06
CA ARG A 88 -7.03 -1.47 -11.06
C ARG A 88 -6.26 -0.16 -10.88
N LYS A 89 -6.94 0.95 -10.58
CA LYS A 89 -6.28 2.23 -10.29
C LYS A 89 -5.42 2.14 -9.03
N LEU A 90 -5.92 1.47 -7.98
CA LEU A 90 -5.17 1.24 -6.74
C LEU A 90 -3.93 0.39 -6.98
N ALA A 91 -4.05 -0.68 -7.77
CA ALA A 91 -2.93 -1.52 -8.16
C ALA A 91 -1.85 -0.74 -8.91
N GLU A 92 -2.25 0.06 -9.90
CA GLU A 92 -1.31 0.86 -10.68
C GLU A 92 -0.60 1.91 -9.80
N ARG A 93 -1.35 2.59 -8.92
CA ARG A 93 -0.76 3.54 -7.98
C ARG A 93 0.28 2.85 -7.08
N LYS A 94 -0.04 1.68 -6.55
CA LYS A 94 0.88 0.92 -5.69
C LYS A 94 2.15 0.48 -6.42
N ARG A 95 2.05 0.11 -7.71
CA ARG A 95 3.23 -0.16 -8.54
C ARG A 95 4.10 1.07 -8.69
N ARG A 96 3.51 2.24 -9.00
CA ARG A 96 4.25 3.49 -9.19
C ARG A 96 4.96 3.93 -7.90
N GLU A 97 4.26 3.92 -6.77
CA GLU A 97 4.82 4.22 -5.44
C GLU A 97 5.97 3.28 -5.10
N SER A 98 5.76 1.96 -5.24
CA SER A 98 6.77 0.95 -4.89
C SER A 98 7.99 1.01 -5.82
N ALA A 99 7.78 1.29 -7.11
CA ALA A 99 8.89 1.46 -8.05
C ALA A 99 9.74 2.69 -7.72
N ALA A 100 9.10 3.80 -7.31
CA ALA A 100 9.80 5.00 -6.86
C ALA A 100 10.64 4.73 -5.60
N ASP A 101 10.09 3.99 -4.64
CA ASP A 101 10.81 3.62 -3.41
C ASP A 101 12.02 2.71 -3.68
N LEU A 102 11.93 1.80 -4.66
CA LEU A 102 13.04 0.91 -5.04
C LEU A 102 14.10 1.58 -5.93
N ALA A 103 13.69 2.55 -6.75
CA ALA A 103 14.61 3.30 -7.62
C ALA A 103 15.37 4.41 -6.86
N SER A 104 15.04 4.64 -5.59
CA SER A 104 15.71 5.65 -4.77
C SER A 104 17.17 5.25 -4.53
N PRO A 105 18.16 6.13 -4.74
CA PRO A 105 19.57 5.79 -4.51
C PRO A 105 19.85 5.39 -3.05
N ALA A 106 19.02 5.86 -2.12
CA ALA A 106 19.07 5.47 -0.71
C ALA A 106 18.43 4.10 -0.41
N SER A 107 18.06 3.30 -1.42
CA SER A 107 17.73 1.87 -1.28
C SER A 107 18.73 0.95 -1.99
N ALA A 108 19.77 1.50 -2.63
CA ALA A 108 20.77 0.76 -3.40
C ALA A 108 22.11 0.55 -2.65
N SER A 109 22.14 0.78 -1.34
CA SER A 109 23.32 0.51 -0.50
C SER A 109 23.48 -1.00 -0.30
N ASP A 110 24.17 -1.65 -1.23
CA ASP A 110 24.72 -3.01 -1.12
C ASP A 110 26.12 -2.98 -0.48
#